data_AF-A0A2W2MEH8-F1
#
_entry.id   AF-A0A2W2MEH8-F1
#
_cell.length_a   1.000
_cell.length_b   1.000
_cell.length_c   1.000
_cell.angle_alpha   90.00
_cell.angle_beta   90.00
_cell.angle_gamma   90.00
#
_symmetry.space_group_name_H-M   'P 1'
#
loop_
_entity.id
_entity.type
_entity.pdbx_description
1 polymer ?
#
loop_
_entity_poly.entity_id
_entity_poly.type
_entity_poly.pdbx_seq_one_letter_code
_entity_poly.pdbx_strand_id
1 'polypeptide(L)'
;MLSELQRLDPARRADVLRVLDCVVQGLPAHWRRRKGVPQLMVFLDGPENVRMEKISLSELSKYGYLDEIHRWQYSVPSEKAKEHGCAALVYGDRIHARINEIVPMGSAWWLPDTFVCVYIAHRGQRTDHMYFSLDFRVKGRIFPKLVFHEWVFDVLARARQS
;
A
#
# COMPACT_ATOMS: atom_id res chain seq x y z
N MET A 1 9.03 -10.34 4.28
CA MET A 1 8.64 -10.22 2.87
C MET A 1 8.90 -11.49 2.04
N LEU A 2 10.15 -11.86 1.68
CA LEU A 2 10.37 -13.02 0.78
C LEU A 2 9.77 -14.34 1.32
N SER A 3 10.07 -14.67 2.57
CA SER A 3 9.56 -15.88 3.22
C SER A 3 8.04 -15.89 3.36
N GLU A 4 7.42 -14.73 3.58
CA GLU A 4 5.96 -14.60 3.64
C GLU A 4 5.35 -14.86 2.27
N LEU A 5 5.91 -14.29 1.20
CA LEU A 5 5.47 -14.53 -0.17
C LEU A 5 5.64 -16.00 -0.56
N GLN A 6 6.74 -16.64 -0.19
CA GLN A 6 7.03 -18.04 -0.51
C GLN A 6 6.12 -19.04 0.22
N ARG A 7 5.51 -18.65 1.34
CA ARG A 7 4.58 -19.49 2.10
C ARG A 7 3.16 -19.49 1.53
N LEU A 8 2.85 -18.56 0.63
CA LEU A 8 1.55 -18.50 -0.03
C LEU A 8 1.43 -19.64 -1.04
N ASP A 9 0.20 -20.10 -1.25
CA ASP A 9 -0.07 -20.97 -2.39
C ASP A 9 0.28 -20.24 -3.71
N PRO A 10 0.70 -20.97 -4.76
CA PRO A 10 1.20 -20.35 -5.98
C PRO A 10 0.24 -19.35 -6.64
N ALA A 11 -1.08 -19.60 -6.57
CA ALA A 11 -2.08 -18.72 -7.15
C ALA A 11 -2.17 -17.39 -6.37
N ARG A 12 -2.30 -17.45 -5.04
CA ARG A 12 -2.31 -16.23 -4.21
C ARG A 12 -1.00 -15.47 -4.27
N ARG A 13 0.13 -16.19 -4.32
CA ARG A 13 1.44 -15.56 -4.48
C ARG A 13 1.49 -14.74 -5.77
N ALA A 14 0.97 -15.27 -6.89
CA ALA A 14 0.93 -14.54 -8.15
C ALA A 14 0.08 -13.27 -8.03
N ASP A 15 -1.10 -13.34 -7.41
CA ASP A 15 -1.98 -12.20 -7.21
C ASP A 15 -1.36 -11.11 -6.32
N VAL A 16 -0.77 -11.52 -5.21
CA VAL A 16 -0.05 -10.62 -4.29
C VAL A 16 1.14 -9.96 -4.99
N LEU A 17 1.91 -10.71 -5.77
CA LEU A 17 3.04 -10.16 -6.52
C LEU A 17 2.58 -9.13 -7.56
N ARG A 18 1.46 -9.37 -8.25
CA ARG A 18 0.88 -8.40 -9.19
C ARG A 18 0.43 -7.12 -8.51
N VAL A 19 -0.19 -7.23 -7.32
CA VAL A 19 -0.53 -6.07 -6.50
C VAL A 19 0.73 -5.30 -6.11
N LEU A 20 1.75 -5.98 -5.58
CA LEU A 20 3.01 -5.34 -5.17
C LEU A 20 3.73 -4.71 -6.36
N ASP A 21 3.71 -5.34 -7.53
CA ASP A 21 4.26 -4.78 -8.78
C ASP A 21 3.56 -3.49 -9.18
N CYS A 22 2.23 -3.48 -9.14
CA CYS A 22 1.45 -2.27 -9.39
C CYS A 22 1.81 -1.16 -8.40
N VAL A 23 2.01 -1.49 -7.12
CA VAL A 23 2.46 -0.53 -6.11
C VAL A 23 3.83 0.04 -6.43
N VAL A 24 4.84 -0.80 -6.68
CA VAL A 24 6.21 -0.32 -6.88
C VAL A 24 6.37 0.49 -8.18
N GLN A 25 5.60 0.16 -9.21
CA GLN A 25 5.63 0.86 -10.50
C GLN A 25 4.74 2.11 -10.51
N GLY A 26 3.54 2.04 -9.92
CA GLY A 26 2.53 3.09 -9.99
C GLY A 26 2.72 4.18 -8.93
N LEU A 27 3.08 3.82 -7.70
CA LEU A 27 3.10 4.76 -6.59
C LEU A 27 3.93 6.04 -6.83
N PRO A 28 5.12 5.98 -7.46
CA PRO A 28 5.91 7.19 -7.72
C PRO A 28 5.15 8.31 -8.45
N ALA A 29 4.18 7.97 -9.30
CA ALA A 29 3.35 8.94 -10.01
C ALA A 29 2.32 9.65 -9.10
N HIS A 30 1.90 8.99 -8.02
CA HIS A 30 0.91 9.50 -7.07
C HIS A 30 1.55 10.24 -5.89
N TRP A 31 2.83 10.00 -5.62
CA TRP A 31 3.57 10.64 -4.53
C TRP A 31 3.78 12.14 -4.75
N ARG A 32 3.78 12.91 -3.67
CA ARG A 32 4.11 14.34 -3.69
C ARG A 32 4.93 14.70 -2.46
N ARG A 33 6.07 15.38 -2.62
CA ARG A 33 6.99 15.78 -1.53
C ARG A 33 6.31 16.37 -0.30
N ARG A 34 5.30 17.24 -0.50
CA ARG A 34 4.61 17.95 0.58
C ARG A 34 3.41 17.20 1.17
N LYS A 35 2.88 16.20 0.44
CA LYS A 35 1.69 15.43 0.85
C LYS A 35 2.00 13.99 1.24
N GLY A 36 3.23 13.54 0.99
CA GLY A 36 3.66 12.17 1.23
C GLY A 36 3.02 11.19 0.25
N VAL A 37 2.97 9.94 0.69
CA VAL A 37 2.27 8.82 0.06
C VAL A 37 0.76 8.96 0.37
N PRO A 38 -0.10 9.09 -0.65
CA PRO A 38 -1.55 9.19 -0.46
C PRO A 38 -2.16 7.81 -0.12
N GLN A 39 -3.44 7.83 0.27
CA GLN A 39 -4.27 6.62 0.37
C GLN A 39 -4.65 6.15 -1.04
N LEU A 40 -4.28 4.92 -1.37
CA LEU A 40 -4.59 4.31 -2.65
C LEU A 40 -5.19 2.93 -2.43
N MET A 41 -6.14 2.57 -3.28
CA MET A 41 -6.58 1.19 -3.45
C MET A 41 -5.91 0.59 -4.67
N VAL A 42 -5.53 -0.67 -4.57
CA VAL A 42 -5.16 -1.52 -5.71
C VAL A 42 -6.19 -2.63 -5.80
N PHE A 43 -6.75 -2.83 -6.99
CA PHE A 43 -7.74 -3.87 -7.26
C PHE A 43 -7.20 -4.84 -8.30
N LEU A 44 -7.53 -6.11 -8.15
CA LEU A 44 -7.15 -7.18 -9.06
C LEU A 44 -8.38 -7.78 -9.74
N ASP A 45 -8.93 -7.10 -10.72
CA ASP A 45 -10.12 -7.50 -11.48
C ASP A 45 -9.84 -8.66 -12.45
N GLY A 46 -9.37 -9.80 -11.92
CA GLY A 46 -9.01 -10.99 -12.67
C GLY A 46 -7.53 -11.05 -13.11
N PRO A 47 -7.20 -12.02 -13.98
CA PRO A 47 -5.81 -12.39 -14.29
C PRO A 47 -5.01 -11.34 -15.08
N GLU A 48 -5.64 -10.30 -15.64
CA GLU A 48 -4.92 -9.27 -16.42
C GLU A 48 -5.16 -7.83 -15.96
N ASN A 49 -6.22 -7.57 -15.19
CA ASN A 49 -6.59 -6.20 -14.84
C ASN A 49 -6.15 -5.85 -13.41
N VAL A 50 -5.01 -5.16 -13.27
CA VAL A 50 -4.58 -4.54 -12.01
C VAL A 50 -4.72 -3.03 -12.16
N ARG A 51 -5.46 -2.39 -11.26
CA ARG A 51 -5.64 -0.94 -11.28
C ARG A 51 -5.39 -0.33 -9.92
N MET A 52 -4.87 0.89 -9.93
CA MET A 52 -4.59 1.68 -8.74
C MET A 52 -5.41 2.97 -8.77
N GLU A 53 -6.16 3.21 -7.70
CA GLU A 53 -7.08 4.34 -7.59
C GLU A 53 -6.89 5.06 -6.26
N LYS A 54 -7.20 6.35 -6.21
CA LYS A 54 -7.25 7.09 -4.94
C LYS A 54 -8.51 6.73 -4.19
N ILE A 55 -8.40 6.56 -2.89
CA ILE A 55 -9.55 6.44 -1.99
C ILE A 55 -9.61 7.67 -1.09
N SER A 56 -10.81 8.26 -0.96
CA SER A 56 -11.01 9.43 -0.12
C SER A 56 -11.14 9.05 1.36
N LEU A 57 -10.87 10.02 2.25
CA LEU A 57 -11.13 9.84 3.68
C LEU A 57 -12.62 9.58 3.97
N SER A 58 -13.53 10.21 3.20
CA SER A 58 -14.97 9.97 3.33
C SER A 58 -15.38 8.55 2.95
N GLU A 59 -14.66 7.90 2.03
CA GLU A 59 -14.87 6.49 1.72
C GLU A 59 -14.30 5.59 2.81
N LEU A 60 -13.11 5.90 3.34
CA LEU A 60 -12.51 5.16 4.46
C LEU A 60 -13.37 5.24 5.73
N SER A 61 -13.97 6.40 6.01
CA SER A 61 -14.80 6.62 7.21
C SER A 61 -16.08 5.79 7.25
N LYS A 62 -16.45 5.13 6.14
CA LYS A 62 -17.55 4.16 6.11
C LYS A 62 -17.22 2.86 6.84
N TYR A 63 -15.94 2.62 7.14
CA TYR A 63 -15.42 1.38 7.72
C TYR A 63 -14.85 1.55 9.14
N GLY A 64 -15.02 2.73 9.75
CA GLY A 64 -14.52 3.08 11.08
C GLY A 64 -14.24 4.58 11.19
N TYR A 65 -13.92 5.06 12.39
CA TYR A 65 -13.47 6.44 12.54
C TYR A 65 -12.08 6.64 11.90
N LEU A 66 -11.76 7.87 11.50
CA LEU A 66 -10.52 8.17 10.75
C LEU A 66 -9.25 7.96 11.61
N ASP A 67 -9.37 8.16 12.92
CA ASP A 67 -8.35 7.88 13.94
C ASP A 67 -8.19 6.38 14.23
N GLU A 68 -9.18 5.55 13.89
CA GLU A 68 -9.15 4.10 14.05
C GLU A 68 -8.52 3.38 12.85
N ILE A 69 -7.26 3.71 12.51
CA ILE A 69 -6.53 3.14 11.36
C ILE A 69 -6.55 1.61 11.33
N HIS A 70 -6.40 1.01 12.50
CA HIS A 70 -6.43 -0.43 12.67
C HIS A 70 -7.74 -1.07 12.17
N ARG A 71 -8.87 -0.33 12.13
CA ARG A 71 -10.13 -0.85 11.61
C ARG A 71 -10.15 -0.83 10.09
N TRP A 72 -9.88 0.33 9.48
CA TRP A 72 -10.01 0.43 8.03
C TRP A 72 -8.87 -0.29 7.28
N GLN A 73 -7.67 -0.44 7.86
CA GLN A 73 -6.55 -1.12 7.18
C GLN A 73 -6.81 -2.60 6.86
N TYR A 74 -7.71 -3.24 7.60
CA TYR A 74 -8.15 -4.62 7.33
C TYR A 74 -9.52 -4.67 6.67
N SER A 75 -10.47 -3.85 7.16
CA SER A 75 -11.86 -3.89 6.72
C SER A 75 -12.01 -3.46 5.25
N VAL A 76 -11.34 -2.38 4.85
CA VAL A 76 -11.47 -1.81 3.50
C VAL A 76 -10.98 -2.79 2.43
N PRO A 77 -9.73 -3.31 2.48
CA PRO A 77 -9.30 -4.28 1.48
C PRO A 77 -10.13 -5.57 1.54
N SER A 78 -10.59 -6.02 2.71
CA SER A 78 -11.46 -7.20 2.83
C SER A 78 -12.77 -7.04 2.08
N GLU A 79 -13.47 -5.92 2.31
CA GLU A 79 -14.74 -5.65 1.65
C GLU A 79 -14.55 -5.47 0.13
N LYS A 80 -13.47 -4.81 -0.28
CA LYS A 80 -13.13 -4.64 -1.70
C LYS A 80 -12.68 -5.92 -2.39
N ALA A 81 -12.03 -6.84 -1.69
CA ALA A 81 -11.67 -8.13 -2.25
C ALA A 81 -12.91 -9.00 -2.56
N LYS A 82 -14.05 -8.79 -1.90
CA LYS A 82 -15.30 -9.48 -2.25
C LYS A 82 -15.80 -9.12 -3.65
N GLU A 83 -15.62 -7.86 -4.04
CA GLU A 83 -15.98 -7.30 -5.35
C GLU A 83 -14.92 -7.65 -6.41
N HIS A 84 -13.64 -7.55 -6.04
CA HIS A 84 -12.52 -7.53 -6.97
C HIS A 84 -11.62 -8.77 -6.90
N GLY A 85 -11.94 -9.82 -6.15
CA GLY A 85 -11.07 -11.01 -6.02
C GLY A 85 -9.86 -10.79 -5.10
N CYS A 86 -9.03 -9.79 -5.37
CA CYS A 86 -7.97 -9.33 -4.47
C CYS A 86 -7.94 -7.79 -4.46
N ALA A 87 -7.74 -7.22 -3.27
CA ALA A 87 -7.65 -5.79 -3.11
C ALA A 87 -6.59 -5.43 -2.06
N ALA A 88 -5.96 -4.28 -2.23
CA ALA A 88 -4.99 -3.77 -1.29
C ALA A 88 -5.20 -2.30 -0.99
N LEU A 89 -4.99 -1.94 0.27
CA LEU A 89 -4.92 -0.57 0.72
C LEU A 89 -3.47 -0.16 0.92
N VAL A 90 -3.09 0.96 0.32
CA VAL A 90 -1.73 1.48 0.28
C VAL A 90 -1.69 2.89 0.87
N TYR A 91 -0.73 3.14 1.77
CA TYR A 91 -0.52 4.45 2.37
C TYR A 91 0.88 4.57 2.97
N GLY A 92 1.33 5.80 3.26
CA GLY A 92 2.60 6.03 3.95
C GLY A 92 2.48 5.90 5.46
N ASP A 93 3.56 5.50 6.13
CA ASP A 93 3.62 5.27 7.58
C ASP A 93 3.16 6.47 8.43
N ARG A 94 3.24 7.69 7.90
CA ARG A 94 2.81 8.93 8.60
C ARG A 94 1.38 9.35 8.30
N ILE A 95 0.56 8.47 7.73
CA ILE A 95 -0.84 8.76 7.46
C ILE A 95 -1.64 9.18 8.70
N HIS A 96 -1.40 8.56 9.85
CA HIS A 96 -2.11 8.88 11.09
C HIS A 96 -1.82 10.30 11.53
N ALA A 97 -0.53 10.66 11.51
CA ALA A 97 -0.10 12.00 11.83
C ALA A 97 -0.83 12.98 10.88
N ARG A 98 -0.76 12.74 9.55
CA ARG A 98 -1.38 13.59 8.52
C ARG A 98 -2.89 13.79 8.70
N ILE A 99 -3.63 12.72 8.97
CA ILE A 99 -5.09 12.78 9.15
C ILE A 99 -5.45 13.62 10.38
N ASN A 100 -4.68 13.49 11.45
CA ASN A 100 -4.96 14.16 12.73
C ASN A 100 -4.28 15.52 12.89
N GLU A 101 -3.68 16.07 11.84
CA GLU A 101 -2.99 17.37 11.88
C GLU A 101 -1.89 17.49 12.98
N ILE A 102 -1.36 16.35 13.45
CA ILE A 102 -0.22 16.21 14.38
C ILE A 102 1.12 16.61 13.72
N VAL A 103 1.36 17.90 13.58
CA VAL A 103 2.64 18.41 13.08
C VAL A 103 3.77 18.27 14.12
N PRO A 104 5.01 17.98 13.69
CA PRO A 104 6.17 18.11 14.57
C PRO A 104 6.27 19.52 15.14
N MET A 105 6.56 19.62 16.44
CA MET A 105 6.68 20.89 17.15
C MET A 105 7.70 21.80 16.43
N GLY A 106 7.24 22.96 15.96
CA GLY A 106 8.08 23.94 15.25
C GLY A 106 8.20 23.76 13.73
N SER A 107 7.51 22.80 13.11
CA SER A 107 7.54 22.62 11.65
C SER A 107 6.25 23.06 10.97
N ALA A 108 6.38 23.80 9.86
CA ALA A 108 5.28 24.04 8.92
C ALA A 108 5.02 22.83 7.99
N TRP A 109 5.59 21.66 8.30
CA TRP A 109 5.70 20.52 7.38
C TRP A 109 5.59 19.18 8.09
N TRP A 110 4.88 18.23 7.47
CA TRP A 110 4.93 16.83 7.87
C TRP A 110 6.33 16.24 7.70
N LEU A 111 6.76 15.41 8.65
CA LEU A 111 7.90 14.51 8.40
C LEU A 111 7.58 13.66 7.16
N PRO A 112 8.55 13.45 6.26
CA PRO A 112 8.34 12.60 5.10
C PRO A 112 8.04 11.17 5.56
N ASP A 113 7.21 10.47 4.79
CA ASP A 113 7.06 9.02 4.96
C ASP A 113 8.43 8.34 4.78
N THR A 114 8.66 7.27 5.52
CA THR A 114 9.88 6.46 5.45
C THR A 114 9.63 5.12 4.76
N PHE A 115 8.39 4.61 4.80
CA PHE A 115 7.98 3.41 4.11
C PHE A 115 6.51 3.47 3.68
N VAL A 116 6.14 2.57 2.79
CA VAL A 116 4.77 2.39 2.29
C VAL A 116 4.19 1.15 2.96
N CYS A 117 3.06 1.31 3.62
CA CYS A 117 2.23 0.22 4.12
C CYS A 117 1.36 -0.30 2.98
N VAL A 118 1.34 -1.62 2.78
CA VAL A 118 0.46 -2.32 1.84
C VAL A 118 -0.28 -3.41 2.57
N TYR A 119 -1.59 -3.24 2.75
CA TYR A 119 -2.49 -4.22 3.37
C TYR A 119 -3.31 -4.90 2.29
N ILE A 120 -3.10 -6.19 2.09
CA ILE A 120 -3.71 -6.98 1.02
C ILE A 120 -4.73 -7.95 1.63
N ALA A 121 -5.88 -8.05 0.99
CA ALA A 121 -6.88 -9.07 1.27
C ALA A 121 -7.26 -9.83 -0.01
N HIS A 122 -7.58 -11.10 0.17
CA HIS A 122 -8.04 -11.99 -0.90
C HIS A 122 -9.47 -12.45 -0.62
N ARG A 123 -10.27 -12.61 -1.67
CA ARG A 123 -11.65 -13.05 -1.60
C ARG A 123 -11.74 -14.40 -0.90
N GLY A 124 -12.74 -14.52 -0.02
CA GLY A 124 -13.07 -15.77 0.65
C GLY A 124 -12.27 -16.05 1.93
N GLN A 125 -11.35 -15.16 2.33
CA GLN A 125 -10.61 -15.32 3.57
C GLN A 125 -10.92 -14.19 4.55
N ARG A 126 -11.48 -14.57 5.71
CA ARG A 126 -11.88 -13.64 6.77
C ARG A 126 -10.72 -13.22 7.69
N THR A 127 -9.59 -13.92 7.67
CA THR A 127 -8.51 -13.73 8.66
C THR A 127 -7.10 -13.62 8.07
N ASP A 128 -6.89 -13.98 6.80
CA ASP A 128 -5.57 -13.92 6.15
C ASP A 128 -5.37 -12.56 5.46
N HIS A 129 -5.11 -11.55 6.28
CA HIS A 129 -4.60 -10.27 5.81
C HIS A 129 -3.09 -10.35 5.67
N MET A 130 -2.56 -9.84 4.56
CA MET A 130 -1.12 -9.74 4.35
C MET A 130 -0.70 -8.28 4.48
N TYR A 131 0.37 -8.04 5.23
CA TYR A 131 0.95 -6.72 5.39
C TYR A 131 2.38 -6.72 4.84
N PHE A 132 2.69 -5.71 4.04
CA PHE A 132 4.04 -5.45 3.56
C PHE A 132 4.42 -4.00 3.83
N SER A 133 5.66 -3.83 4.31
CA SER A 133 6.33 -2.53 4.41
C SER A 133 7.34 -2.42 3.28
N LEU A 134 7.16 -1.44 2.40
CA LEU A 134 8.04 -1.20 1.27
C LEU A 134 8.85 0.08 1.49
N ASP A 135 10.15 -0.09 1.74
CA ASP A 135 11.05 1.03 1.97
C ASP A 135 11.34 1.79 0.68
N PHE A 136 11.37 3.12 0.78
CA PHE A 136 11.72 3.97 -0.34
C PHE A 136 12.65 5.12 0.09
N ARG A 137 13.27 5.75 -0.89
CA ARG A 137 14.04 6.98 -0.73
C ARG A 137 13.48 8.06 -1.63
N VAL A 138 13.73 9.31 -1.27
CA VAL A 138 13.48 10.45 -2.16
C VAL A 138 14.78 10.79 -2.88
N LYS A 139 14.78 10.68 -4.22
CA LYS A 139 15.90 11.10 -5.07
C LYS A 139 15.58 12.42 -5.77
N GLY A 140 16.59 13.26 -5.96
CA GLY A 140 16.47 14.55 -6.66
C GLY A 140 16.20 15.74 -5.73
N ARG A 141 16.86 16.87 -6.00
CA ARG A 141 16.77 18.09 -5.18
C ARG A 141 15.65 19.03 -5.63
N ILE A 142 15.60 19.32 -6.93
CA ILE A 142 14.64 20.26 -7.55
C ILE A 142 13.34 19.55 -7.91
N PHE A 143 13.44 18.38 -8.55
CA PHE A 143 12.32 17.51 -8.89
C PHE A 143 12.42 16.21 -8.10
N PRO A 144 12.03 16.22 -6.82
CA PRO A 144 12.11 15.05 -5.95
C PRO A 144 11.18 13.95 -6.47
N LYS A 145 11.62 12.70 -6.39
CA LYS A 145 10.85 11.50 -6.76
C LYS A 145 10.99 10.44 -5.69
N LEU A 146 9.90 9.72 -5.42
CA LEU A 146 9.92 8.50 -4.64
C LEU A 146 10.56 7.38 -5.47
N VAL A 147 11.53 6.68 -4.89
CA VAL A 147 12.22 5.54 -5.51
C VAL A 147 12.33 4.42 -4.48
N PHE A 148 11.75 3.27 -4.77
CA PHE A 148 11.89 2.09 -3.93
C PHE A 148 13.34 1.60 -3.88
N HIS A 149 13.72 0.98 -2.77
CA HIS A 149 15.02 0.34 -2.68
C HIS A 149 15.15 -0.84 -3.66
N GLU A 150 16.36 -1.08 -4.18
CA GLU A 150 16.63 -2.19 -5.12
C GLU A 150 16.24 -3.54 -4.55
N TRP A 151 16.49 -3.77 -3.26
CA TRP A 151 16.14 -5.02 -2.58
C TRP A 151 14.64 -5.35 -2.66
N VAL A 152 13.75 -4.35 -2.78
CA VAL A 152 12.31 -4.57 -2.96
C VAL A 152 12.06 -5.31 -4.27
N PHE A 153 12.68 -4.84 -5.36
CA PHE A 153 12.57 -5.47 -6.68
C PHE A 153 13.21 -6.87 -6.68
N ASP A 154 14.36 -7.03 -6.02
CA ASP A 154 15.03 -8.33 -5.90
C ASP A 154 14.17 -9.36 -5.17
N VAL A 155 13.51 -8.95 -4.08
CA VAL A 155 12.61 -9.84 -3.33
C VAL A 155 11.41 -10.24 -4.17
N LEU A 156 10.78 -9.30 -4.89
CA LEU A 156 9.67 -9.61 -5.79
C LEU A 156 10.10 -10.56 -6.91
N ALA A 157 11.28 -10.34 -7.50
CA ALA A 157 11.82 -11.21 -8.54
C ALA A 157 12.08 -12.65 -8.02
N ARG A 158 12.69 -12.77 -6.84
CA ARG A 158 12.96 -14.08 -6.20
C ARG A 158 11.68 -14.82 -5.83
N ALA A 159 10.67 -14.11 -5.35
CA ALA A 159 9.37 -14.70 -5.01
C ALA A 159 8.64 -15.28 -6.23
N ARG A 160 8.88 -14.77 -7.45
CA ARG A 160 8.34 -15.34 -8.71
C ARG A 160 9.01 -16.65 -9.13
N GLN A 161 10.25 -16.86 -8.72
CA GLN A 161 11.07 -18.03 -9.10
C GLN A 161 10.93 -19.21 -8.14
N SER A 162 10.31 -18.98 -6.98
CA SER A 162 10.01 -20.02 -5.98
C SER A 162 8.66 -20.66 -6.28
#